data_AF-A0A3B8WIL5-F1
#
_entry.id   AF-A0A3B8WIL5-F1
#
_cell.length_a   1.000
_cell.length_b   1.000
_cell.length_c   1.000
_cell.angle_alpha   90.00
_cell.angle_beta   90.00
_cell.angle_gamma   90.00
#
_symmetry.space_group_name_H-M   'P 1'
#
loop_
_entity.id
_entity.type
_entity.pdbx_description
1 polymer ?
#
loop_
_entity_poly.entity_id
_entity_poly.type
_entity_poly.pdbx_seq_one_letter_code
_entity_poly.pdbx_strand_id
1 'polypeptide(L)' 'VREEYIEKIESAESQQKAQELQMEANDEMVSVIEDVGIDIPTYNAIATAYSSEPKVRNRVDALM' A
#
# COMPACT_ATOMS: atom_id res chain seq x y z
N VAL A 1 -1.42 6.56 3.89
CA VAL A 1 -0.28 5.61 4.05
C VAL A 1 0.53 5.49 2.77
N ARG A 2 0.07 4.77 1.72
CA ARG A 2 0.92 4.52 0.54
C ARG A 2 1.40 5.79 -0.19
N GLU A 3 0.50 6.72 -0.49
CA GLU A 3 0.86 7.97 -1.18
C GLU A 3 1.79 8.85 -0.33
N GLU A 4 1.56 8.89 0.99
CA GLU A 4 2.39 9.64 1.94
C GLU A 4 3.84 9.11 2.02
N TYR A 5 4.03 7.79 1.99
CA TYR A 5 5.37 7.22 1.96
C TYR A 5 6.05 7.39 0.61
N ILE A 6 5.31 7.42 -0.51
CA ILE A 6 5.87 7.69 -1.83
C ILE A 6 6.51 9.09 -1.86
N GLU A 7 5.80 10.11 -1.39
CA GLU A 7 6.34 11.49 -1.32
C GLU A 7 7.57 11.59 -0.42
N LYS A 8 7.57 10.90 0.73
CA LYS A 8 8.71 10.87 1.66
C LYS A 8 9.92 10.16 1.04
N ILE A 9 9.72 9.05 0.32
CA ILE A 9 10.78 8.28 -0.34
C ILE A 9 11.37 9.07 -1.51
N GLU A 10 10.54 9.75 -2.31
CA GLU A 10 11.01 10.59 -3.42
C GLU A 10 11.76 11.83 -2.92
N SER A 11 11.38 12.36 -1.77
CA SER A 11 12.06 13.49 -1.11
C SER A 11 13.29 13.06 -0.29
N ALA A 12 13.63 11.77 -0.26
CA ALA A 12 14.72 11.28 0.56
C ALA A 12 16.08 11.69 -0.01
N GLU A 13 16.87 12.41 0.77
CA GLU A 13 18.17 12.96 0.33
C GLU A 13 19.25 11.89 0.10
N SER A 14 19.03 10.66 0.57
CA SER A 14 19.96 9.55 0.40
C SER A 14 19.25 8.22 0.17
N GLN A 15 19.92 7.32 -0.53
CA GLN A 15 19.43 5.96 -0.78
C GLN A 15 19.19 5.18 0.51
N GLN A 16 19.98 5.44 1.56
CA GLN A 16 19.81 4.81 2.86
C GLN A 16 18.53 5.30 3.55
N LYS A 17 18.23 6.60 3.46
CA LYS A 17 16.98 7.17 3.98
C LYS A 17 15.76 6.68 3.20
N ALA A 18 15.89 6.56 1.88
CA ALA A 18 14.86 5.96 1.05
C ALA A 18 14.57 4.51 1.46
N GLN A 19 15.60 3.70 1.74
CA GLN A 19 15.42 2.32 2.21
C GLN A 19 14.75 2.23 3.59
N GLU A 20 15.14 3.08 4.55
CA GLU A 20 14.48 3.15 5.86
C GLU A 20 12.99 3.45 5.70
N LEU A 21 12.66 4.48 4.93
CA LEU A 21 11.27 4.90 4.67
C LEU A 21 10.48 3.81 3.95
N GLN A 22 11.13 3.03 3.09
CA GLN A 22 10.51 1.92 2.37
C GLN A 22 10.21 0.73 3.29
N MET A 23 11.09 0.44 4.26
CA MET A 23 10.81 -0.55 5.31
C MET A 23 9.67 -0.09 6.22
N GLU A 24 9.73 1.16 6.68
CA GLU A 24 8.72 1.75 7.55
C GLU A 24 7.34 1.79 6.86
N ALA A 25 7.30 2.09 5.56
CA ALA A 25 6.09 2.02 4.76
C ALA A 25 5.47 0.62 4.71
N ASN A 26 6.32 -0.42 4.62
CA ASN A 26 5.86 -1.80 4.60
C ASN A 26 5.31 -2.22 5.97
N ASP A 27 6.01 -1.90 7.06
CA ASP A 27 5.56 -2.21 8.42
C ASP A 27 4.25 -1.49 8.77
N GLU A 28 4.12 -0.22 8.40
CA GLU A 28 2.91 0.55 8.63
C GLU A 28 1.74 0.02 7.80
N MET A 29 2.00 -0.35 6.54
CA MET A 29 0.99 -0.98 5.69
C MET A 29 0.53 -2.31 6.26
N VAL A 30 1.45 -3.13 6.79
CA VAL A 30 1.12 -4.39 7.45
C VAL A 30 0.26 -4.15 8.68
N SER A 31 0.66 -3.22 9.55
CA SER A 31 -0.05 -2.89 10.78
C SER A 31 -1.47 -2.41 10.50
N VAL A 32 -1.65 -1.54 9.50
CA VAL A 32 -2.98 -1.08 9.08
C VAL A 32 -3.83 -2.22 8.56
N ILE A 33 -3.27 -3.13 7.76
CA ILE A 33 -4.00 -4.29 7.20
C ILE A 33 -4.43 -5.25 8.31
N GLU A 34 -3.55 -5.52 9.28
CA GLU A 34 -3.84 -6.35 10.45
C GLU A 34 -4.89 -5.71 11.37
N ASP A 35 -4.87 -4.38 11.55
CA ASP A 35 -5.86 -3.63 12.34
C ASP A 35 -7.28 -3.71 11.76
N VAL A 36 -7.42 -3.75 10.44
CA VAL A 36 -8.73 -4.01 9.78
C VAL A 36 -9.12 -5.50 9.79
N GLY A 37 -8.28 -6.38 10.35
CA GLY A 37 -8.52 -7.82 10.43
C GLY A 37 -8.38 -8.55 9.10
N ILE A 38 -7.61 -7.98 8.17
CA ILE A 38 -7.31 -8.56 6.85
C ILE A 38 -5.89 -9.11 6.90
N ASP A 39 -5.61 -10.24 6.23
CA ASP A 39 -4.24 -10.74 6.11
C ASP A 39 -3.51 -10.15 4.90
N ILE A 40 -2.18 -10.09 4.96
CA ILE A 40 -1.33 -9.58 3.88
C ILE A 40 -1.55 -10.31 2.54
N PRO A 41 -1.71 -11.64 2.50
CA PRO A 41 -2.04 -12.35 1.27
C PRO A 41 -3.37 -11.89 0.64
N THR A 42 -4.42 -11.69 1.45
CA THR A 42 -5.73 -11.22 0.99
C THR A 42 -5.64 -9.80 0.47
N TYR A 43 -4.94 -8.91 1.18
CA TYR A 43 -4.71 -7.55 0.68
C TYR A 43 -4.00 -7.56 -0.67
N ASN A 44 -2.92 -8.34 -0.83
CA ASN A 44 -2.21 -8.46 -2.11
C ASN A 44 -3.10 -9.04 -3.22
N ALA A 45 -3.95 -10.01 -2.90
CA ALA A 45 -4.91 -10.56 -3.85
C ALA A 45 -5.93 -9.51 -4.30
N ILE A 46 -6.45 -8.69 -3.38
CA ILE A 46 -7.36 -7.57 -3.67
C ILE A 46 -6.65 -6.53 -4.53
N ALA A 47 -5.45 -6.10 -4.15
CA ALA A 47 -4.68 -5.10 -4.91
C ALA A 47 -4.35 -5.59 -6.33
N THR A 48 -4.00 -6.86 -6.48
CA THR A 48 -3.76 -7.50 -7.78
C THR A 48 -5.04 -7.53 -8.61
N ALA A 49 -6.15 -8.00 -8.04
CA ALA A 49 -7.45 -8.04 -8.71
C ALA A 49 -7.95 -6.66 -9.10
N TYR A 50 -7.78 -5.64 -8.24
CA TYR A 50 -8.12 -4.25 -8.52
C TYR A 50 -7.32 -3.68 -9.72
N SER A 51 -6.04 -4.04 -9.82
CA SER A 51 -5.19 -3.63 -10.93
C SER A 51 -5.48 -4.39 -12.23
N SER A 52 -5.70 -5.71 -12.16
CA SER A 52 -5.86 -6.57 -13.33
C SER A 52 -7.30 -6.64 -13.86
N GLU A 53 -8.30 -6.46 -13.00
CA GLU A 53 -9.72 -6.56 -13.37
C GLU A 53 -10.45 -5.22 -13.32
N PRO A 54 -10.83 -4.66 -14.49
CA PRO A 54 -11.57 -3.40 -14.56
C PRO A 54 -12.90 -3.44 -13.80
N LYS A 55 -13.55 -4.61 -13.70
CA LYS A 55 -14.81 -4.79 -12.97
C LYS A 55 -14.62 -4.69 -11.46
N VAL A 56 -13.52 -5.23 -10.94
CA VAL A 56 -13.17 -5.11 -9.52
C VAL A 56 -12.83 -3.66 -9.21
N ARG A 57 -12.06 -3.02 -10.08
CA ARG A 57 -11.72 -1.59 -9.99
C ARG A 57 -12.96 -0.70 -9.88
N ASN A 58 -13.86 -0.79 -10.86
CA ASN A 58 -15.10 -0.01 -10.90
C ASN A 58 -15.99 -0.23 -9.66
N ARG A 59 -15.98 -1.43 -9.09
CA ARG A 59 -16.79 -1.76 -7.91
C ARG A 59 -16.21 -1.16 -6.63
N VAL A 60 -14.89 -1.13 -6.51
CA VAL A 60 -14.20 -0.49 -5.39
C VAL A 60 -14.32 1.04 -5.50
N ASP A 61 -14.18 1.61 -6.70
CA ASP A 61 -14.38 3.04 -6.94
C ASP A 61 -15.81 3.50 -6.60
N ALA A 62 -16.82 2.67 -6.84
CA ALA A 62 -18.21 2.97 -6.50
C ALA A 62 -18.52 2.93 -4.99
N LEU A 63 -17.59 2.41 -4.17
CA LEU A 63 -17.73 2.32 -2.71
C LEU A 63 -16.95 3.43 -1.97
N MET A 64 -16.15 4.22 -2.69
CA MET A 64 -15.40 5.38 -2.16
C MET A 64 -16.16 6.69 -2.46
#